data_AF-A0A7Z7QMN0-F1
#
_entry.id   AF-A0A7Z7QMN0-F1
#
_cell.length_a   1.000
_cell.length_b   1.000
_cell.length_c   1.000
_cell.angle_alpha   90.00
_cell.angle_beta   90.00
_cell.angle_gamma   90.00
#
_symmetry.space_group_name_H-M   'P 1'
#
loop_
_entity.id
_entity.type
_entity.pdbx_description
1 polymer ?
#
loop_
_entity_poly.entity_id
_entity_poly.type
_entity_poly.pdbx_seq_one_letter_code
_entity_poly.pdbx_strand_id
1 'polypeptide(L)'
;MQQQQGKKAGEFYTPQQVSKILAKIVTANKQDLKNVYDPTCGSGSLLLRVGREANVRHYYGQEYNSTTFNLARMNMLLHDVNYNHFLY
;
A
#
# COMPACT_ATOMS: atom_id res chain seq x y z
N MET A 1 26.71 -0.12 17.73
CA MET A 1 26.45 -1.36 16.97
C MET A 1 24.95 -1.52 16.83
N GLN A 2 24.45 -1.62 15.59
CA GLN A 2 23.06 -1.98 15.32
C GLN A 2 22.81 -3.41 15.81
N GLN A 3 21.76 -3.62 16.60
CA GLN A 3 21.06 -4.90 16.61
C GLN A 3 19.58 -4.61 16.47
N GLN A 4 19.06 -4.99 15.30
CA GLN A 4 17.67 -4.91 14.93
C GLN A 4 16.83 -5.61 16.00
N GLN A 5 15.92 -4.82 16.56
CA GLN A 5 14.87 -5.26 17.47
C GLN A 5 14.23 -6.54 16.96
N GLY A 6 13.98 -7.47 17.87
CA GLY A 6 13.01 -8.54 17.66
C GLY A 6 11.63 -7.95 17.34
N LYS A 7 11.38 -7.65 16.07
CA LYS A 7 10.04 -7.41 15.52
C LYS A 7 9.30 -8.74 15.55
N LYS A 8 8.71 -9.04 16.70
CA LYS A 8 7.76 -10.13 16.89
C LYS A 8 6.59 -9.94 15.91
N ALA A 9 6.53 -10.77 14.88
CA ALA A 9 5.33 -11.26 14.19
C ALA A 9 4.29 -10.28 13.57
N GLY A 10 4.43 -8.95 13.60
CA GLY A 10 3.32 -8.05 13.19
C GLY A 10 3.56 -7.19 11.94
N GLU A 11 4.78 -6.74 11.68
CA GLU A 11 5.06 -5.74 10.64
C GLU A 11 5.76 -6.37 9.43
N PHE A 12 5.09 -7.30 8.77
CA PHE A 12 5.64 -7.95 7.58
C PHE A 12 5.42 -7.03 6.37
N TYR A 13 6.48 -6.35 5.96
CA TYR A 13 6.55 -5.73 4.65
C TYR A 13 6.36 -6.82 3.57
N THR A 14 5.38 -6.66 2.69
CA THR A 14 5.22 -7.57 1.54
C THR A 14 6.46 -7.45 0.64
N PRO A 15 7.25 -8.52 0.43
CA PRO A 15 8.45 -8.45 -0.39
C PRO A 15 8.12 -7.95 -1.80
N GLN A 16 9.03 -7.17 -2.39
CA GLN A 16 8.75 -6.45 -3.64
C GLN A 16 8.31 -7.36 -4.79
N GLN A 17 8.86 -8.58 -4.88
CA GLN A 17 8.51 -9.59 -5.87
C GLN A 17 7.06 -10.07 -5.71
N VAL A 18 6.64 -10.30 -4.46
CA VAL A 18 5.27 -10.72 -4.13
C VAL A 18 4.30 -9.60 -4.46
N SER A 19 4.59 -8.36 -4.03
CA SER A 19 3.75 -7.19 -4.34
C SER A 19 3.61 -6.95 -5.84
N LYS A 20 4.67 -7.19 -6.62
CA LYS A 20 4.63 -7.08 -8.09
C LYS A 20 3.66 -8.09 -8.70
N ILE A 21 3.73 -9.35 -8.27
CA ILE A 21 2.86 -10.40 -8.79
C ILE A 21 1.40 -10.11 -8.40
N LEU A 22 1.15 -9.77 -7.14
CA LEU A 22 -0.20 -9.42 -6.68
C LEU A 22 -0.79 -8.24 -7.46
N ALA A 23 -0.02 -7.16 -7.64
CA ALA A 23 -0.46 -6.00 -8.40
C ALA A 23 -0.84 -6.39 -9.85
N LYS A 24 0.00 -7.18 -10.54
CA LYS A 24 -0.29 -7.66 -11.89
C LYS A 24 -1.53 -8.55 -11.99
N ILE A 25 -1.78 -9.37 -10.97
CA ILE A 25 -2.96 -10.23 -10.92
C ILE A 25 -4.22 -9.37 -10.78
N VAL A 26 -4.24 -8.42 -9.85
CA VAL A 26 -5.45 -7.61 -9.58
C VAL A 26 -5.76 -6.63 -10.72
N THR A 27 -4.73 -6.15 -11.42
CA THR A 27 -4.86 -5.28 -12.61
C THR A 27 -4.94 -6.05 -13.93
N ALA A 28 -4.97 -7.38 -13.92
CA ALA A 28 -5.03 -8.17 -15.14
C ALA A 28 -6.20 -7.73 -16.03
N ASN A 29 -5.89 -7.33 -17.27
CA ASN A 29 -6.83 -6.80 -18.27
C ASN A 29 -7.59 -5.53 -17.85
N LYS A 30 -7.10 -4.78 -16.86
CA LYS A 30 -7.69 -3.52 -16.36
C LYS A 30 -6.64 -2.42 -16.39
N GLN A 31 -6.84 -1.44 -17.26
CA GLN A 31 -5.96 -0.27 -17.37
C GLN A 31 -6.42 0.91 -16.50
N ASP A 32 -7.71 0.95 -16.13
CA ASP A 32 -8.30 1.99 -15.26
C ASP A 32 -9.11 1.33 -14.15
N LEU A 33 -8.81 1.67 -12.90
CA LEU A 33 -9.49 1.22 -11.71
C LEU A 33 -10.07 2.44 -10.99
N LYS A 34 -11.38 2.42 -10.78
CA LYS A 34 -12.04 3.45 -9.97
C LYS A 34 -11.53 3.42 -8.53
N ASN A 35 -11.50 2.24 -7.92
CA ASN A 35 -11.17 2.05 -6.51
C ASN A 35 -10.23 0.85 -6.35
N VAL A 36 -9.26 0.95 -5.45
CA VAL A 36 -8.45 -0.18 -4.95
C VAL A 36 -8.49 -0.15 -3.43
N TYR A 37 -8.69 -1.32 -2.81
CA TYR A 37 -8.83 -1.45 -1.37
C TYR A 37 -7.90 -2.53 -0.80
N ASP A 38 -7.27 -2.22 0.33
CA ASP A 38 -6.47 -3.14 1.12
C ASP A 38 -6.85 -3.00 2.62
N PRO A 39 -7.49 -4.02 3.24
CA PRO A 39 -7.98 -3.94 4.62
C PRO A 39 -6.87 -4.03 5.69
N THR A 40 -5.64 -4.33 5.29
CA THR A 40 -4.47 -4.44 6.18
C THR A 40 -3.25 -3.86 5.49
N CYS A 41 -3.36 -2.60 5.08
CA CYS A 41 -2.46 -2.00 4.10
C CYS A 41 -1.04 -1.77 4.61
N GLY A 42 -0.80 -1.86 5.92
CA GLY A 42 0.49 -1.53 6.51
C GLY A 42 0.95 -0.15 6.08
N SER A 43 2.13 -0.05 5.46
CA SER A 43 2.67 1.20 4.91
C SER A 43 2.02 1.69 3.60
N GLY A 44 0.98 1.02 3.09
CA GLY A 44 0.32 1.36 1.83
C GLY A 44 1.14 1.04 0.57
N SER A 45 2.28 0.38 0.70
CA SER A 45 3.20 0.12 -0.43
C SER A 45 2.62 -0.81 -1.49
N LEU A 46 1.75 -1.76 -1.11
CA LEU A 46 1.07 -2.64 -2.06
C LEU A 46 0.04 -1.87 -2.90
N LEU A 47 -0.75 -1.00 -2.27
CA LEU A 47 -1.69 -0.10 -2.95
C LEU A 47 -0.96 0.77 -3.98
N LEU A 48 0.15 1.41 -3.59
CA LEU A 48 1.00 2.17 -4.51
C LEU A 48 1.56 1.30 -5.65
N ARG A 49 1.82 0.01 -5.39
CA ARG A 49 2.29 -0.90 -6.43
C ARG A 49 1.20 -1.18 -7.47
N VAL A 50 -0.07 -1.27 -7.07
CA VAL A 50 -1.20 -1.38 -8.00
C VAL A 50 -1.26 -0.15 -8.92
N GLY A 51 -1.05 1.04 -8.38
CA GLY A 51 -0.97 2.30 -9.14
C GLY A 51 0.15 2.38 -10.18
N ARG A 52 1.16 1.50 -10.10
CA ARG A 52 2.21 1.38 -11.13
C ARG A 52 1.83 0.45 -12.27
N GLU A 53 0.86 -0.42 -12.07
CA GLU A 53 0.42 -1.40 -13.08
C GLU A 53 -0.88 -0.94 -13.79
N ALA A 54 -1.61 0.04 -13.24
CA ALA A 54 -2.82 0.61 -13.84
C ALA A 54 -3.14 2.01 -13.29
N ASN A 55 -3.96 2.78 -13.99
CA ASN A 55 -4.49 4.06 -13.51
C ASN A 55 -5.48 3.81 -12.37
N VAL A 56 -5.28 4.42 -11.19
CA VAL A 56 -6.16 4.26 -10.02
C VAL A 56 -6.66 5.63 -9.57
N ARG A 57 -7.99 5.80 -9.46
CA ARG A 57 -8.58 7.07 -9.03
C ARG A 57 -8.61 7.23 -7.51
N HIS A 58 -8.98 6.17 -6.80
CA HIS A 58 -9.08 6.18 -5.34
C HIS A 58 -8.44 4.94 -4.73
N TYR A 59 -7.62 5.16 -3.71
CA TYR A 59 -7.01 4.16 -2.85
C TYR A 59 -7.72 4.16 -1.50
N TYR A 60 -7.99 2.97 -0.99
CA TYR A 60 -8.58 2.77 0.33
C TYR A 60 -7.68 1.80 1.10
N GLY A 61 -7.29 2.17 2.30
CA GLY A 61 -6.38 1.38 3.11
C GLY A 61 -6.79 1.40 4.58
N GLN A 62 -6.93 0.22 5.18
CA GLN A 62 -7.14 0.10 6.62
C GLN A 62 -5.88 -0.46 7.27
N GLU A 63 -5.53 0.13 8.41
CA GLU A 63 -4.43 -0.32 9.25
C GLU A 63 -4.81 -0.05 10.71
N TYR A 64 -4.70 -1.08 11.53
CA TYR A 64 -5.09 -1.02 12.93
C TYR A 64 -4.13 -0.15 13.76
N ASN A 65 -2.83 -0.21 13.45
CA ASN A 65 -1.83 0.60 14.15
C ASN A 65 -1.80 2.03 13.61
N SER A 66 -2.11 3.02 14.44
CA SER A 66 -2.16 4.43 14.04
C SER A 66 -0.83 4.99 13.55
N THR A 67 0.30 4.55 14.11
CA THR A 67 1.64 4.93 13.65
C THR A 67 1.91 4.41 12.24
N THR A 68 1.57 3.14 11.99
CA THR A 68 1.71 2.52 10.66
C THR A 68 0.74 3.13 9.65
N PHE A 69 -0.49 3.46 10.06
CA PHE A 69 -1.44 4.17 9.22
C PHE A 69 -0.95 5.57 8.82
N ASN A 70 -0.37 6.31 9.76
CA ASN A 70 0.24 7.62 9.45
C ASN A 70 1.43 7.46 8.50
N LEU A 71 2.22 6.39 8.64
CA LEU A 71 3.25 6.03 7.66
C LEU A 71 2.65 5.78 6.28
N ALA A 72 1.52 5.07 6.17
CA ALA A 72 0.83 4.87 4.90
C ALA A 72 0.42 6.20 4.25
N ARG A 73 -0.15 7.12 5.02
CA ARG A 73 -0.52 8.46 4.54
C ARG A 73 0.68 9.26 4.04
N MET A 74 1.79 9.24 4.78
CA MET A 74 3.04 9.88 4.36
C MET A 74 3.58 9.24 3.09
N ASN A 75 3.55 7.91 2.99
CA ASN A 75 4.02 7.17 1.83
C ASN A 75 3.21 7.48 0.57
N MET A 76 1.89 7.60 0.70
CA MET A 76 0.99 8.03 -0.38
C MET A 76 1.35 9.44 -0.87
N LEU A 77 1.50 10.40 0.05
CA LEU A 77 1.85 11.78 -0.28
C LEU A 77 3.21 11.88 -1.00
N LEU A 78 4.22 11.14 -0.53
CA LEU A 78 5.55 11.11 -1.15
C LEU A 78 5.57 10.46 -2.54
N HIS A 79 4.52 9.72 -2.91
CA HIS A 79 4.33 9.11 -4.22
C HIS A 79 3.24 9.83 -5.03
N ASP A 80 3.00 11.11 -4.75
CA ASP A 80 2.07 11.98 -5.47
C ASP A 80 0.60 11.52 -5.45
N VAL A 81 0.23 10.64 -4.51
CA VAL A 81 -1.18 10.30 -4.26
C VAL A 81 -1.75 11.34 -3.30
N ASN A 82 -2.65 12.18 -3.82
CA ASN A 82 -3.32 13.21 -3.04
C ASN A 82 -4.09 12.60 -1.85
N TYR A 83 -4.12 13.29 -0.70
CA TYR A 83 -4.83 12.82 0.48
C TYR A 83 -6.33 12.57 0.23
N ASN A 84 -6.97 13.30 -0.69
CA ASN A 84 -8.37 13.08 -1.08
C ASN A 84 -8.58 11.74 -1.81
N HIS A 85 -7.50 11.14 -2.31
CA HIS A 85 -7.52 9.87 -3.00
C HIS A 85 -7.10 8.71 -2.10
N PHE A 86 -6.70 8.96 -0.83
CA PHE A 86 -6.42 7.90 0.15
C PHE A 86 -7.38 8.01 1.34
N LEU A 87 -8.40 7.16 1.33
CA LEU A 87 -9.54 7.21 2.27
C LEU A 87 -9.53 6.00 3.22
N TYR A 88 -10.15 6.18 4.40
CA TYR A 88 -10.30 5.15 5.45
C TYR A 88 -11.38 4.12 5.10
#